data_AF-A0A1V4RMQ1-F1
#
_entry.id   AF-A0A1V4RMQ1-F1
#
_cell.length_a   1.000
_cell.length_b   1.000
_cell.length_c   1.000
_cell.angle_alpha   90.00
_cell.angle_beta   90.00
_cell.angle_gamma   90.00
#
_symmetry.space_group_name_H-M   'P 1'
#
loop_
_entity.id
_entity.type
_entity.pdbx_description
1 polymer ?
#
loop_
_entity_poly.entity_id
_entity_poly.type
_entity_poly.pdbx_seq_one_letter_code
_entity_poly.pdbx_strand_id
1 'polypeptide(L)' 'GLCPIARCSKSLMNGPCGGSSHGKCEISDDVDCIWDIIVRKMMAQGRLDELVKFRPPKSWTTARDGGPRKMVREELVI' A
#
# COMPACT_ATOMS: atom_id res chain seq x y z
N GLY A 1 -16.05 2.09 0.06
CA GLY A 1 -14.94 1.80 -0.87
C GLY A 1 -13.85 0.99 -0.18
N LEU A 2 -12.99 0.30 -0.92
CA LEU A 2 -11.83 -0.43 -0.36
C LEU A 2 -10.63 0.52 -0.35
N CYS A 3 -10.13 0.91 0.82
CA CYS A 3 -8.93 1.73 0.94
C CYS A 3 -7.72 0.83 1.22
N PRO A 4 -6.76 0.71 0.29
CA PRO A 4 -5.59 -0.16 0.48
C PRO A 4 -4.66 0.34 1.58
N ILE A 5 -4.55 1.65 1.78
CA ILE A 5 -3.68 2.24 2.83
C ILE A 5 -4.20 1.89 4.23
N ALA A 6 -5.51 2.00 4.47
CA ALA A 6 -6.09 1.81 5.79
C ALA A 6 -6.26 0.34 6.19
N ARG A 7 -6.30 -0.58 5.22
CA ARG A 7 -6.57 -2.01 5.46
C ARG A 7 -5.38 -2.93 5.15
N CYS A 8 -4.35 -2.44 4.48
CA CYS A 8 -3.12 -3.20 4.29
C CYS A 8 -2.23 -3.04 5.53
N SER A 9 -1.74 -4.14 6.09
CA SER A 9 -0.79 -4.14 7.21
C SER A 9 0.49 -3.36 6.93
N LYS A 10 0.85 -3.20 5.64
CA LYS A 10 2.00 -2.42 5.16
C LYS A 10 1.63 -1.03 4.61
N SER A 11 0.36 -0.65 4.68
CA SER A 11 -0.15 0.63 4.15
C SER A 11 0.20 0.89 2.67
N LEU A 12 0.30 -0.17 1.86
CA LEU A 12 0.69 -0.06 0.45
C LEU A 12 -0.39 0.60 -0.40
N MET A 13 0.03 1.49 -1.31
CA MET A 13 -0.86 2.25 -2.18
C MET A 13 -0.84 1.81 -3.65
N ASN A 14 0.30 1.33 -4.14
CA ASN A 14 0.55 1.10 -5.57
C ASN A 14 0.74 -0.38 -5.90
N GLY A 15 -0.02 -1.27 -5.25
CA GLY A 15 -0.02 -2.70 -5.52
C GLY A 15 0.26 -3.57 -4.28
N PRO A 16 0.14 -4.90 -4.44
CA PRO A 16 0.38 -5.87 -3.38
C PRO A 16 1.87 -5.93 -2.98
N CYS A 17 2.15 -6.40 -1.76
CA CYS A 17 3.51 -6.54 -1.20
C CYS A 17 4.30 -7.76 -1.73
N GLY A 18 3.72 -8.58 -2.61
CA GLY A 18 4.30 -9.85 -3.05
C GLY A 18 4.17 -11.01 -2.04
N GLY A 19 4.01 -10.72 -0.75
CA GLY A 19 3.81 -11.74 0.30
C GLY A 19 2.39 -12.27 0.44
N SER A 20 1.42 -11.77 -0.35
CA SER A 20 0.06 -12.29 -0.31
C SER A 20 -0.02 -13.67 -0.96
N SER A 21 -0.53 -14.67 -0.23
CA SER A 21 -0.68 -16.04 -0.72
C SER A 21 -2.13 -16.51 -0.56
N HIS A 22 -2.69 -17.16 -1.58
CA HIS A 22 -4.07 -17.68 -1.57
C HIS A 22 -5.16 -16.68 -1.09
N GLY A 23 -4.96 -15.38 -1.33
CA GLY A 23 -5.87 -14.32 -0.87
C GLY A 23 -5.68 -13.87 0.59
N LYS A 24 -4.71 -14.43 1.31
CA LYS A 24 -4.35 -14.08 2.68
C LYS A 24 -3.12 -13.18 2.75
N CYS A 25 -3.01 -12.43 3.84
CA CYS A 25 -1.90 -11.52 4.10
C CYS A 25 -0.71 -12.29 4.70
N GLU A 26 0.51 -11.85 4.40
CA GLU A 26 1.75 -12.45 4.92
C GLU A 26 1.87 -12.41 6.46
N ILE A 27 1.06 -11.60 7.15
CA ILE A 27 1.13 -11.48 8.60
C ILE A 27 0.41 -12.61 9.33
N SER A 28 -0.61 -13.22 8.71
CA SER A 28 -1.41 -14.31 9.26
C SER A 28 -2.44 -14.79 8.23
N ASP A 29 -2.71 -16.09 8.22
CA ASP A 29 -3.75 -16.73 7.40
C ASP A 29 -5.18 -16.30 7.77
N ASP A 30 -5.36 -15.72 8.96
CA ASP A 30 -6.65 -15.18 9.40
C ASP A 30 -6.95 -13.81 8.76
N VAL A 31 -5.94 -13.14 8.22
CA VAL A 31 -6.07 -11.78 7.68
C VAL A 31 -6.19 -11.82 6.17
N ASP A 32 -7.32 -11.36 5.65
CA ASP A 32 -7.53 -11.25 4.20
C ASP A 32 -6.64 -10.16 3.59
N CYS A 33 -6.02 -10.47 2.45
CA CYS A 33 -5.24 -9.49 1.70
C CYS A 33 -6.17 -8.51 0.98
N ILE A 34 -6.16 -7.24 1.38
CA ILE A 34 -6.98 -6.21 0.74
C ILE A 34 -6.70 -6.06 -0.77
N TRP A 35 -5.45 -6.28 -1.21
CA TRP A 35 -5.08 -6.17 -2.61
C TRP A 35 -5.64 -7.29 -3.47
N ASP A 36 -5.74 -8.52 -2.94
CA ASP A 36 -6.40 -9.62 -3.64
C ASP A 36 -7.89 -9.30 -3.86
N ILE A 37 -8.57 -8.78 -2.83
CA ILE A 37 -9.97 -8.33 -2.93
C ILE A 37 -10.13 -7.20 -3.96
N ILE A 38 -9.23 -6.21 -3.97
CA ILE A 38 -9.25 -5.10 -4.94
C ILE A 38 -9.09 -5.65 -6.37
N VAL A 39 -8.10 -6.50 -6.60
CA VAL A 39 -7.83 -7.09 -7.93
C VAL A 39 -9.01 -7.92 -8.41
N ARG A 40 -9.57 -8.81 -7.58
CA ARG A 40 -10.76 -9.60 -7.92
C ARG A 40 -11.95 -8.72 -8.27
N LYS A 41 -12.18 -7.66 -7.50
CA LYS A 41 -13.27 -6.72 -7.77
C LYS A 41 -13.07 -5.96 -9.08
N MET A 42 -11.85 -5.48 -9.35
CA MET A 42 -11.53 -4.79 -10.61
C MET A 42 -11.61 -5.73 -11.81
N MET A 43 -11.19 -6.99 -11.66
CA MET A 43 -11.32 -8.02 -12.68
C MET A 43 -12.80 -8.29 -13.00
N ALA A 44 -13.65 -8.46 -11.98
CA ALA A 44 -15.09 -8.64 -12.15
C ALA A 44 -15.77 -7.43 -12.81
N GLN A 45 -15.18 -6.23 -12.67
CA GLN A 45 -15.65 -5.01 -13.32
C GLN A 45 -15.04 -4.75 -14.70
N GLY A 46 -14.11 -5.59 -15.16
CA GLY A 46 -13.37 -5.38 -16.41
C GLY A 46 -12.43 -4.18 -16.41
N ARG A 47 -12.01 -3.70 -15.23
CA ARG A 47 -11.20 -2.48 -15.02
C ARG A 47 -9.78 -2.78 -14.57
N LEU A 48 -9.23 -3.92 -15.00
CA LEU A 48 -7.90 -4.36 -14.58
C LEU A 48 -6.80 -3.41 -15.10
N ASP A 49 -7.03 -2.76 -16.24
CA ASP A 49 -6.14 -1.77 -16.83
C ASP A 49 -5.84 -0.59 -15.89
N GLU A 50 -6.81 -0.22 -15.03
CA GLU A 50 -6.64 0.87 -14.08
C GLU A 50 -5.59 0.60 -13.02
N LEU A 51 -5.36 -0.68 -12.68
CA LEU A 51 -4.36 -1.09 -11.71
C LEU A 51 -2.93 -1.08 -12.29
N VAL A 52 -2.80 -1.21 -13.62
CA VAL A 52 -1.50 -1.23 -14.32
C VAL A 52 -1.06 0.18 -14.72
N LYS A 53 -1.99 1.14 -14.78
CA LYS A 53 -1.67 2.55 -15.07
C LYS A 53 -0.67 3.09 -14.06
N PHE A 54 0.42 3.68 -14.58
CA PHE A 54 1.41 4.35 -13.77
C PHE A 54 0.76 5.45 -12.92
N ARG A 55 1.01 5.40 -11.61
CA ARG A 55 0.63 6.44 -10.66
C ARG A 55 1.91 7.02 -10.05
N PRO A 56 2.13 8.34 -10.12
CA PRO A 56 3.29 8.93 -9.47
C PRO A 56 3.24 8.68 -7.96
N PRO A 57 4.39 8.63 -7.28
CA PRO A 57 4.43 8.56 -5.82
C PRO A 57 3.59 9.69 -5.21
N LYS A 58 2.70 9.35 -4.28
CA LYS A 58 1.91 10.35 -3.57
C LYS A 58 2.86 11.28 -2.80
N SER A 59 2.70 12.58 -2.97
CA SER A 59 3.36 13.55 -2.10
C SER A 59 2.74 13.50 -0.70
N TRP A 60 3.59 13.29 0.31
CA TRP A 60 3.20 13.22 1.72
C TRP A 60 3.51 14.51 2.49
N THR A 61 3.91 15.59 1.80
CA THR A 61 4.32 16.87 2.43
C THR A 61 3.26 17.45 3.35
N THR A 62 1.97 17.28 3.02
CA THR A 62 0.83 17.78 3.81
C THR A 62 0.21 16.73 4.73
N ALA A 63 0.77 15.52 4.79
CA ALA A 63 0.25 14.47 5.66
C ALA A 63 0.58 14.79 7.13
N ARG A 64 -0.27 14.32 8.05
CA ARG A 64 -0.09 14.53 9.49
C ARG A 64 1.32 14.12 9.98
N ASP A 65 1.88 13.09 9.37
CA ASP A 65 3.20 12.53 9.69
C ASP A 65 4.35 13.12 8.84
N GLY A 66 4.11 14.15 8.04
CA GLY A 66 5.14 15.08 7.51
C GLY A 66 6.17 14.51 6.51
N GLY A 67 5.98 13.29 6.01
CA GLY A 67 6.93 12.62 5.12
C GLY A 67 7.85 11.63 5.84
N PRO A 68 8.91 11.10 5.18
CA PRO A 68 9.85 10.17 5.81
C PRO A 68 10.42 10.79 7.08
N ARG A 69 10.37 10.06 8.21
CA ARG A 69 10.90 10.57 9.49
C ARG A 69 12.38 10.93 9.28
N LYS A 70 12.69 12.22 9.39
CA LYS A 70 14.07 12.71 9.33
C LYS A 70 14.74 12.42 10.67
N MET A 71 15.67 11.47 10.70
CA MET A 71 16.56 11.29 11.86
C MET A 71 17.76 12.24 11.68
N VAL A 72 17.71 13.39 12.33
CA VAL A 72 18.85 14.32 12.38
C VAL A 72 19.76 13.88 13.52
N ARG A 73 21.01 13.51 13.22
CA ARG A 73 22.05 13.27 14.23
C ARG A 73 22.94 14.50 14.31
N GLU A 74 22.60 15.41 15.21
CA GLU A 74 23.30 16.70 15.38
C GLU A 74 24.80 16.52 15.70
N GLU A 75 25.17 15.39 16.31
CA GLU A 75 26.55 15.00 16.65
C GLU A 75 27.48 14.72 15.45
N LEU A 76 26.95 14.61 14.22
CA LEU A 76 27.72 14.29 13.01
C LEU A 76 27.97 15.50 12.10
N VAL A 77 27.49 16.68 12.50
CA VAL A 77 27.73 17.95 11.80
C VAL A 77 28.94 18.63 12.46
N ILE A 78 30.14 18.16 12.10
CA ILE A 78 31.43 18.79 12.42
C ILE A 78 32.05 19.24 11.10
#